data_AF-A0A956UWP2-F1
#
_entry.id   AF-A0A956UWP2-F1
#
_cell.length_a   1.000
_cell.length_b   1.000
_cell.length_c   1.000
_cell.angle_alpha   90.00
_cell.angle_beta   90.00
_cell.angle_gamma   90.00
#
_symmetry.space_group_name_H-M   'P 1'
#
loop_
_entity.id
_entity.type
_entity.pdbx_description
1 polymer ?
#
loop_
_entity_poly.entity_id
_entity_poly.type
_entity_poly.pdbx_seq_one_letter_code
_entity_poly.pdbx_strand_id
1 'polypeptide(L)'
;MGWVLLSRIAAVAFVIALPVFLVTTNVRYLAGEQRFYERGFRVHDADLTTGLPLSELDRAAGEIIHYFEDDARTLRIVVQEDGEETALFNAKETTHMEDVKTLMRLVFRANEVSLAYVLAYVGGVFVWAGQASARRLATLSLAGVGVGFAVVGLVGVFALVGGFDSTWNQFHEIVFRNDFWQLDPDTDHLIQMFPEPFWREMTIVVAVLTVAEALVIVIAAVAAFLFTRGPDGDEPEPPAKDEPVEAIRIRSRRVREARRATD
;
A
#
# COMPACT_ATOMS: atom_id res chain seq x y z
N MET A 1 11.34 24.96 18.07
CA MET A 1 10.27 24.96 17.05
C MET A 1 10.53 23.95 15.93
N GLY A 2 11.71 23.98 15.28
CA GLY A 2 11.99 23.14 14.09
C GLY A 2 11.96 21.61 14.29
N TRP A 3 12.47 21.09 15.41
CA TRP A 3 12.50 19.64 15.68
C TRP A 3 11.10 19.01 15.80
N VAL A 4 10.16 19.70 16.46
CA VAL A 4 8.77 19.23 16.60
C VAL A 4 8.07 19.19 15.25
N LEU A 5 8.28 20.22 14.42
CA LEU A 5 7.74 20.27 13.06
C LEU A 5 8.31 19.13 12.21
N LEU A 6 9.63 18.90 12.25
CA LEU A 6 10.28 17.80 11.53
C LEU A 6 9.73 16.43 11.92
N SER A 7 9.57 16.17 13.23
CA SER A 7 8.99 14.90 13.72
C SER A 7 7.54 14.70 13.25
N ARG A 8 6.74 15.77 13.16
CA ARG A 8 5.36 15.70 12.65
C ARG A 8 5.33 15.41 11.16
N ILE A 9 6.16 16.08 10.37
CA ILE A 9 6.29 15.83 8.93
C ILE A 9 6.69 14.37 8.69
N ALA A 10 7.69 13.87 9.41
CA ALA A 10 8.13 12.49 9.28
C ALA A 10 7.01 11.49 9.63
N ALA A 11 6.24 11.76 10.68
CA ALA A 11 5.10 10.91 11.06
C ALA A 11 3.98 10.91 10.00
N VAL A 12 3.64 12.07 9.43
CA VAL A 12 2.65 12.16 8.34
C VAL A 12 3.15 11.45 7.10
N ALA A 13 4.42 11.63 6.73
CA ALA A 13 5.03 10.92 5.62
C ALA A 13 5.03 9.41 5.84
N PHE A 14 5.18 8.91 7.08
CA PHE A 14 5.06 7.49 7.40
C PHE A 14 3.64 6.96 7.20
N VAL A 15 2.64 7.72 7.68
CA VAL A 15 1.22 7.38 7.50
C VAL A 15 0.86 7.25 6.02
N ILE A 16 1.45 8.07 5.14
CA ILE A 16 1.22 8.01 3.69
C ILE A 16 2.07 6.92 3.03
N ALA A 17 3.34 6.80 3.42
CA ALA A 17 4.27 5.84 2.81
C ALA A 17 3.86 4.39 3.07
N LEU A 18 3.25 4.10 4.23
CA LEU A 18 2.84 2.75 4.59
C LEU A 18 1.83 2.13 3.58
N PRO A 19 0.66 2.72 3.29
CA PRO A 19 -0.26 2.16 2.31
C PRO A 19 0.31 2.16 0.88
N VAL A 20 1.13 3.15 0.51
CA VAL A 20 1.84 3.14 -0.78
C VAL A 20 2.76 1.93 -0.87
N PHE A 21 3.53 1.66 0.17
CA PHE A 21 4.41 0.49 0.24
C PHE A 21 3.64 -0.83 0.10
N LEU A 22 2.55 -1.02 0.85
CA LEU A 22 1.75 -2.24 0.78
C LEU A 22 1.17 -2.49 -0.61
N VAL A 23 0.47 -1.50 -1.18
CA VAL A 23 -0.16 -1.64 -2.50
C VAL A 23 0.89 -1.87 -3.60
N THR A 24 1.95 -1.07 -3.63
CA THR A 24 2.98 -1.19 -4.66
C THR A 24 3.80 -2.47 -4.54
N THR A 25 3.93 -3.06 -3.34
CA THR A 25 4.55 -4.38 -3.15
C THR A 25 3.73 -5.46 -3.83
N ASN A 26 2.41 -5.46 -3.62
CA ASN A 26 1.50 -6.42 -4.23
C ASN A 26 1.44 -6.27 -5.76
N VAL A 27 1.42 -5.04 -6.27
CA VAL A 27 1.49 -4.77 -7.72
C VAL A 27 2.81 -5.29 -8.30
N ARG A 28 3.96 -4.97 -7.67
CA ARG A 28 5.27 -5.43 -8.13
C ARG A 28 5.39 -6.96 -8.09
N TYR A 29 4.87 -7.59 -7.05
CA TYR A 29 4.85 -9.05 -6.92
C TYR A 29 4.05 -9.70 -8.06
N LEU A 30 2.81 -9.26 -8.31
CA LEU A 30 1.98 -9.85 -9.36
C LEU A 30 2.50 -9.54 -10.77
N ALA A 31 3.03 -8.33 -11.00
CA ALA A 31 3.63 -7.96 -12.28
C ALA A 31 4.90 -8.78 -12.61
N GLY A 32 5.56 -9.36 -11.60
CA GLY A 32 6.69 -10.27 -11.76
C GLY A 32 6.36 -11.76 -11.72
N GLU A 33 5.12 -12.13 -11.37
CA GLU A 33 4.72 -13.52 -11.16
C GLU A 33 4.20 -14.14 -12.45
N GLN A 34 5.09 -14.80 -13.20
CA GLN A 34 4.76 -15.43 -14.49
C GLN A 34 3.54 -16.36 -14.41
N ARG A 35 3.37 -17.12 -13.33
CA ARG A 35 2.21 -18.03 -13.18
C ARG A 35 0.87 -17.29 -13.17
N PHE A 36 0.84 -16.03 -12.76
CA PHE A 36 -0.37 -15.21 -12.81
C PHE A 36 -0.77 -14.94 -14.27
N TYR A 37 0.19 -14.61 -15.13
CA TYR A 37 -0.01 -14.39 -16.56
C TYR A 37 -0.47 -15.65 -17.27
N GLU A 38 0.27 -16.76 -17.09
CA GLU A 38 -0.07 -18.02 -17.75
C GLU A 38 -1.43 -18.58 -17.29
N ARG A 39 -1.81 -18.37 -16.02
CA ARG A 39 -3.15 -18.70 -15.55
C ARG A 39 -4.19 -17.81 -16.23
N GLY A 40 -3.93 -16.50 -16.29
CA GLY A 40 -4.81 -15.54 -16.95
C GLY A 40 -5.09 -15.90 -18.41
N PHE A 41 -4.04 -16.25 -19.17
CA PHE A 41 -4.17 -16.67 -20.57
C PHE A 41 -5.07 -17.89 -20.74
N ARG A 42 -4.95 -18.88 -19.83
CA ARG A 42 -5.76 -20.10 -19.87
C ARG A 42 -7.19 -19.89 -19.38
N VAL A 43 -7.41 -19.01 -18.40
CA VAL A 43 -8.74 -18.71 -17.85
C VAL A 43 -9.55 -17.83 -18.80
N HIS A 44 -8.89 -17.03 -19.61
CA HIS A 44 -9.50 -16.08 -20.53
C HIS A 44 -9.31 -16.45 -22.01
N ASP A 45 -8.99 -17.72 -22.30
CA ASP A 45 -8.93 -18.27 -23.66
C ASP A 45 -8.10 -17.40 -24.64
N ALA A 46 -6.95 -16.90 -24.17
CA ALA A 46 -6.10 -16.01 -24.93
C ALA A 46 -5.56 -16.68 -26.20
N ASP A 47 -5.32 -17.99 -26.18
CA ASP A 47 -4.92 -18.78 -27.35
C ASP A 47 -6.03 -18.84 -28.41
N LEU A 48 -7.29 -19.01 -27.99
CA LEU A 48 -8.42 -18.98 -28.91
C LEU A 48 -8.67 -17.58 -29.49
N THR A 49 -8.42 -16.54 -28.71
CA THR A 49 -8.69 -15.15 -29.12
C THR A 49 -7.57 -14.60 -30.02
N THR A 50 -6.31 -14.91 -29.70
CA THR A 50 -5.15 -14.47 -30.48
C THR A 50 -4.82 -15.37 -31.66
N GLY A 51 -5.27 -16.63 -31.64
CA GLY A 51 -4.85 -17.66 -32.61
C GLY A 51 -3.45 -18.23 -32.34
N LEU A 52 -2.76 -17.79 -31.28
CA LEU A 52 -1.41 -18.21 -30.94
C LEU A 52 -1.40 -19.36 -29.94
N PRO A 53 -0.47 -20.32 -30.05
CA PRO A 53 -0.39 -21.41 -29.08
C PRO A 53 0.04 -20.89 -27.71
N LEU A 54 -0.51 -21.47 -26.63
CA LEU A 54 -0.18 -21.09 -25.25
C LEU A 54 1.32 -21.07 -24.95
N SER A 55 2.13 -21.92 -25.59
CA SER A 55 3.59 -21.90 -25.41
C SER A 55 4.24 -20.58 -25.88
N GLU A 56 3.72 -19.98 -26.95
CA GLU A 56 4.19 -18.69 -27.45
C GLU A 56 3.73 -17.56 -26.52
N LEU A 57 2.49 -17.62 -26.03
CA LEU A 57 1.96 -16.67 -25.06
C LEU A 57 2.70 -16.72 -23.71
N ASP A 58 2.96 -17.93 -23.19
CA ASP A 58 3.70 -18.15 -21.94
C ASP A 58 5.14 -17.61 -22.05
N ARG A 59 5.78 -17.79 -23.23
CA ARG A 59 7.08 -17.18 -23.52
C ARG A 59 6.99 -15.65 -23.57
N ALA A 60 5.98 -15.12 -24.26
CA ALA A 60 5.76 -13.68 -24.37
C ALA A 60 5.53 -13.02 -23.01
N ALA A 61 4.83 -13.69 -22.07
CA ALA A 61 4.70 -13.20 -20.69
C ALA A 61 6.05 -13.04 -20.00
N GLY A 62 6.95 -14.02 -20.12
CA GLY A 62 8.31 -13.91 -19.59
C GLY A 62 9.08 -12.72 -20.16
N GLU A 63 8.96 -12.47 -21.47
CA GLU A 63 9.59 -11.33 -22.14
C GLU A 63 8.98 -9.98 -21.71
N ILE A 64 7.66 -9.90 -21.52
CA ILE A 64 6.97 -8.71 -20.98
C ILE A 64 7.43 -8.41 -19.55
N ILE A 65 7.52 -9.44 -18.70
CA ILE A 65 7.98 -9.30 -17.31
C ILE A 65 9.42 -8.77 -17.28
N HIS A 66 10.32 -9.39 -18.05
CA HIS A 66 11.70 -8.95 -18.17
C HIS A 66 11.80 -7.51 -18.70
N TYR A 67 10.96 -7.17 -19.68
CA TYR A 67 10.92 -5.85 -20.28
C TYR A 67 10.64 -4.73 -19.28
N PHE A 68 9.88 -4.94 -18.20
CA PHE A 68 9.68 -3.87 -17.22
C PHE A 68 10.96 -3.47 -16.47
N GLU A 69 11.92 -4.40 -16.33
CA GLU A 69 13.16 -4.17 -15.59
C GLU A 69 14.37 -3.89 -16.50
N ASP A 70 14.39 -4.38 -17.74
CA ASP A 70 15.50 -4.18 -18.67
C ASP A 70 15.62 -2.75 -19.22
N ASP A 71 16.70 -2.43 -19.93
CA ASP A 71 16.96 -1.10 -20.51
C ASP A 71 16.37 -0.87 -21.92
N ALA A 72 15.69 -1.86 -22.50
CA ALA A 72 15.13 -1.73 -23.85
C ALA A 72 14.04 -0.64 -23.87
N ARG A 73 14.05 0.23 -24.88
CA ARG A 73 13.00 1.25 -24.98
C ARG A 73 11.67 0.67 -25.46
N THR A 74 11.73 -0.17 -26.49
CA THR A 74 10.58 -0.77 -27.18
C THR A 74 10.49 -2.25 -26.84
N LEU A 75 9.28 -2.72 -26.56
CA LEU A 75 9.02 -4.16 -26.49
C LEU A 75 9.03 -4.75 -27.90
N ARG A 76 9.78 -5.83 -28.12
CA ARG A 76 9.78 -6.57 -29.39
C ARG A 76 9.78 -8.06 -29.11
N ILE A 77 8.62 -8.67 -29.30
CA ILE A 77 8.42 -10.11 -29.19
C ILE A 77 8.05 -10.60 -30.59
N VAL A 78 8.74 -11.63 -31.07
CA VAL A 78 8.44 -12.31 -32.33
C VAL A 78 7.75 -13.62 -31.99
N VAL A 79 6.67 -13.95 -32.69
CA VAL A 79 5.92 -15.19 -32.54
C VAL A 79 5.80 -15.92 -33.88
N GLN A 80 5.48 -17.21 -33.82
CA GLN A 80 5.17 -18.02 -34.98
C GLN A 80 3.66 -18.06 -35.19
N GLU A 81 3.18 -17.40 -36.24
CA GLU A 81 1.77 -17.33 -36.61
C GLU A 81 1.62 -17.92 -38.02
N ASP A 82 0.81 -18.97 -38.16
CA ASP A 82 0.64 -19.71 -39.44
C ASP A 82 1.95 -20.18 -40.11
N GLY A 83 3.02 -20.35 -39.33
CA GLY A 83 4.34 -20.75 -39.81
C GLY A 83 5.22 -19.61 -40.33
N GLU A 84 4.80 -18.36 -40.15
CA GLU A 84 5.59 -17.16 -40.42
C GLU A 84 6.02 -16.48 -39.10
N GLU A 85 7.21 -15.90 -39.09
CA GLU A 85 7.68 -15.08 -37.97
C GLU A 85 7.11 -13.66 -38.08
N THR A 86 6.20 -13.33 -37.16
CA THR A 86 5.53 -12.03 -37.09
C THR A 86 5.82 -11.35 -35.75
N ALA A 87 5.70 -10.02 -35.71
CA ALA A 87 5.79 -9.30 -34.44
C ALA A 87 4.46 -9.47 -33.69
N LEU A 88 4.53 -9.90 -32.42
CA LEU A 88 3.35 -10.11 -31.58
C LEU A 88 2.54 -8.84 -31.37
N PHE A 89 3.20 -7.68 -31.32
CA PHE A 89 2.55 -6.40 -31.10
C PHE A 89 2.81 -5.48 -32.27
N ASN A 90 1.76 -4.81 -32.73
CA ASN A 90 1.85 -3.78 -33.75
C ASN A 90 2.48 -2.49 -33.18
N ALA A 91 2.65 -1.49 -34.05
CA ALA A 91 3.33 -0.23 -33.67
C ALA A 91 2.58 0.55 -32.57
N LYS A 92 1.24 0.50 -32.57
CA LYS A 92 0.41 1.17 -31.56
C LYS A 92 0.54 0.49 -30.21
N GLU A 93 0.41 -0.82 -30.17
CA GLU A 93 0.58 -1.63 -28.96
C GLU A 93 1.98 -1.51 -28.38
N THR A 94 3.00 -1.53 -29.24
CA THR A 94 4.41 -1.33 -28.83
C THR A 94 4.61 0.05 -28.20
N THR A 95 4.02 1.09 -28.79
CA THR A 95 4.09 2.46 -28.23
C THR A 95 3.36 2.55 -26.89
N HIS A 96 2.19 1.92 -26.76
CA HIS A 96 1.49 1.82 -25.49
C HIS A 96 2.33 1.10 -24.43
N MET A 97 3.04 0.03 -24.80
CA MET A 97 3.95 -0.67 -23.89
C MET A 97 5.17 0.16 -23.45
N GLU A 98 5.62 1.16 -24.21
CA GLU A 98 6.61 2.16 -23.73
C GLU A 98 6.03 2.99 -22.57
N ASP A 99 4.78 3.44 -22.72
CA ASP A 99 4.07 4.20 -21.69
C ASP A 99 3.83 3.34 -20.44
N VAL A 100 3.36 2.09 -20.61
CA VAL A 100 3.16 1.13 -19.52
C VAL A 100 4.47 0.85 -18.80
N LYS A 101 5.60 0.66 -19.51
CA LYS A 101 6.92 0.47 -18.87
C LYS A 101 7.31 1.66 -18.02
N THR A 102 7.05 2.88 -18.48
CA THR A 102 7.33 4.10 -17.71
C THR A 102 6.50 4.14 -16.42
N LEU A 103 5.22 3.79 -16.51
CA LEU A 103 4.34 3.68 -15.34
C LEU A 103 4.81 2.59 -14.37
N MET A 104 5.12 1.38 -14.85
CA MET A 104 5.59 0.28 -14.03
C MET A 104 6.89 0.61 -13.30
N ARG A 105 7.84 1.27 -13.97
CA ARG A 105 9.07 1.77 -13.34
C ARG A 105 8.80 2.85 -12.28
N LEU A 106 7.79 3.70 -12.48
CA LEU A 106 7.37 4.65 -11.44
C LEU A 106 6.81 3.91 -10.22
N VAL A 107 5.98 2.88 -10.42
CA VAL A 107 5.45 2.02 -9.34
C VAL A 107 6.58 1.32 -8.60
N PHE A 108 7.57 0.75 -9.30
CA PHE A 108 8.72 0.07 -8.68
C PHE A 108 9.58 1.05 -7.86
N ARG A 109 9.83 2.25 -8.37
CA ARG A 109 10.53 3.30 -7.62
C ARG A 109 9.73 3.76 -6.39
N ALA A 110 8.42 3.91 -6.52
CA ALA A 110 7.55 4.25 -5.39
C ALA A 110 7.60 3.16 -4.32
N ASN A 111 7.62 1.89 -4.72
CA ASN A 111 7.81 0.74 -3.82
C ASN A 111 9.15 0.82 -3.07
N GLU A 112 10.26 1.01 -3.78
CA GLU A 112 11.60 1.07 -3.19
C GLU A 112 11.76 2.23 -2.20
N VAL A 113 11.30 3.43 -2.60
CA VAL A 113 11.39 4.63 -1.75
C VAL A 113 10.50 4.50 -0.52
N SER A 114 9.28 4.01 -0.68
CA SER A 114 8.34 3.84 0.44
C SER A 114 8.81 2.73 1.40
N LEU A 115 9.34 1.62 0.90
CA LEU A 115 9.96 0.56 1.70
C LEU A 115 11.14 1.11 2.51
N ALA A 116 12.09 1.77 1.84
CA ALA A 116 13.27 2.34 2.50
C ALA A 116 12.87 3.33 3.60
N TYR A 117 11.87 4.17 3.32
CA TYR A 117 11.36 5.13 4.29
C TYR A 117 10.66 4.46 5.48
N VAL A 118 9.78 3.48 5.23
CA VAL A 118 9.08 2.71 6.28
C VAL A 118 10.09 2.02 7.19
N LEU A 119 11.09 1.34 6.63
CA LEU A 119 12.14 0.67 7.39
C LEU A 119 12.99 1.65 8.20
N ALA A 120 13.39 2.78 7.61
CA ALA A 120 14.15 3.80 8.31
C ALA A 120 13.36 4.42 9.46
N TYR A 121 12.07 4.70 9.26
CA TYR A 121 11.18 5.24 10.29
C TYR A 121 11.00 4.26 11.45
N VAL A 122 10.67 3.00 11.14
CA VAL A 122 10.51 1.92 12.13
C VAL A 122 11.83 1.68 12.88
N GLY A 123 12.96 1.55 12.18
CA GLY A 123 14.27 1.38 12.77
C GLY A 123 14.65 2.55 13.69
N GLY A 124 14.40 3.79 13.26
CA GLY A 124 14.66 4.97 14.07
C GLY A 124 13.83 5.02 15.37
N VAL A 125 12.58 4.58 15.31
CA VAL A 125 11.72 4.45 16.50
C VAL A 125 12.31 3.48 17.52
N PHE A 126 12.83 2.34 17.08
CA PHE A 126 13.40 1.31 17.96
C PHE A 126 14.80 1.66 18.47
N VAL A 127 15.64 2.34 17.68
CA VAL A 127 16.99 2.74 18.09
C VAL A 127 16.94 3.91 19.09
N TRP A 128 16.02 4.86 18.92
CA TRP A 128 16.09 6.14 19.64
C TRP A 128 14.98 6.42 20.67
N ALA A 129 13.88 5.66 20.73
CA ALA A 129 12.67 6.17 21.39
C ALA A 129 12.00 5.28 22.48
N GLY A 130 12.56 4.12 22.87
CA GLY A 130 12.10 3.35 24.05
C GLY A 130 10.64 2.86 24.00
N GLN A 131 10.06 2.35 25.10
CA GLN A 131 8.73 1.71 25.06
C GLN A 131 7.55 2.65 24.68
N ALA A 132 7.63 3.93 25.03
CA ALA A 132 6.61 4.92 24.63
C ALA A 132 6.55 5.14 23.12
N SER A 133 7.62 4.78 22.38
CA SER A 133 7.67 4.90 20.92
C SER A 133 6.97 3.77 20.19
N ALA A 134 6.89 2.57 20.79
CA ALA A 134 6.20 1.43 20.22
C ALA A 134 4.68 1.69 20.10
N ARG A 135 4.07 2.28 21.14
CA ARG A 135 2.66 2.69 21.10
C ARG A 135 2.41 3.77 20.05
N ARG A 136 3.30 4.76 19.95
CA ARG A 136 3.19 5.82 18.93
C ARG A 136 3.30 5.24 17.53
N LEU A 137 4.23 4.33 17.29
CA LEU A 137 4.36 3.63 16.01
C LEU A 137 3.10 2.83 15.70
N ALA A 138 2.56 2.07 16.66
CA ALA A 138 1.30 1.35 16.50
C ALA A 138 0.14 2.29 16.11
N THR A 139 -0.01 3.44 16.76
CA THR A 139 -1.01 4.45 16.39
C THR A 139 -0.81 4.97 14.97
N LEU A 140 0.42 5.29 14.57
CA LEU A 140 0.72 5.80 13.24
C LEU A 140 0.52 4.72 12.16
N SER A 141 0.87 3.47 12.45
CA SER A 141 0.62 2.35 11.53
C SER A 141 -0.87 2.10 11.33
N LEU A 142 -1.68 2.17 12.40
CA LEU A 142 -3.14 2.10 12.30
C LEU A 142 -3.72 3.28 11.50
N ALA A 143 -3.19 4.49 11.67
CA ALA A 143 -3.58 5.63 10.85
C ALA A 143 -3.23 5.42 9.37
N GLY A 144 -2.05 4.88 9.06
CA GLY A 144 -1.65 4.55 7.69
C GLY A 144 -2.52 3.46 7.07
N VAL A 145 -2.85 2.41 7.83
CA VAL A 145 -3.82 1.39 7.43
C VAL A 145 -5.20 2.01 7.17
N GLY A 146 -5.66 2.92 8.02
CA GLY A 146 -6.93 3.63 7.83
C GLY A 146 -6.95 4.48 6.54
N VAL A 147 -5.85 5.19 6.24
CA VAL A 147 -5.68 5.91 4.97
C VAL A 147 -5.69 4.95 3.79
N GLY A 148 -4.99 3.82 3.88
CA GLY A 148 -5.00 2.78 2.85
C GLY A 148 -6.41 2.24 2.57
N PHE A 149 -7.15 1.88 3.61
CA PHE A 149 -8.54 1.43 3.46
C PHE A 149 -9.46 2.50 2.88
N ALA A 150 -9.27 3.77 3.24
CA ALA A 150 -10.05 4.86 2.65
C ALA A 150 -9.80 4.97 1.14
N VAL A 151 -8.54 4.89 0.70
CA VAL A 151 -8.17 4.97 -0.73
C VAL A 151 -8.66 3.73 -1.49
N VAL A 152 -8.32 2.53 -1.02
CA VAL A 152 -8.75 1.26 -1.67
C VAL A 152 -10.27 1.14 -1.67
N GLY A 153 -10.92 1.52 -0.57
CA GLY A 153 -12.39 1.54 -0.46
C GLY A 153 -13.04 2.53 -1.42
N LEU A 154 -12.47 3.72 -1.60
CA LEU A 154 -12.97 4.70 -2.57
C LEU A 154 -12.88 4.17 -4.00
N VAL A 155 -11.74 3.61 -4.39
CA VAL A 155 -11.55 2.99 -5.71
C VAL A 155 -12.52 1.80 -5.89
N GLY A 156 -12.67 0.97 -4.86
CA GLY A 156 -13.60 -0.16 -4.88
C GLY A 156 -15.06 0.26 -5.03
N VAL A 157 -15.51 1.30 -4.31
CA VAL A 157 -16.86 1.86 -4.46
C VAL A 157 -17.07 2.40 -5.88
N PHE A 158 -16.06 3.10 -6.41
CA PHE A 158 -16.11 3.63 -7.77
C PHE A 158 -16.30 2.49 -8.80
N ALA A 159 -15.50 1.42 -8.70
CA ALA A 159 -15.60 0.25 -9.55
C ALA A 159 -16.94 -0.50 -9.41
N LEU A 160 -17.49 -0.59 -8.19
CA LEU A 160 -18.78 -1.25 -7.94
C LEU A 160 -19.98 -0.47 -8.50
N VAL A 161 -19.94 0.86 -8.41
CA VAL A 161 -21.06 1.72 -8.85
C VAL A 161 -20.98 2.02 -10.35
N GLY A 162 -19.79 2.30 -10.86
CA GLY A 162 -19.56 2.68 -12.26
C GLY A 162 -19.23 1.52 -13.21
N GLY A 163 -18.94 0.34 -12.68
CA GLY A 163 -18.39 -0.78 -13.45
C GLY A 163 -16.86 -0.71 -13.57
N PHE A 164 -16.23 -1.87 -13.76
CA PHE A 164 -14.78 -1.95 -13.88
C PHE A 164 -14.29 -1.30 -15.19
N ASP A 165 -15.00 -1.47 -16.31
CA ASP A 165 -14.69 -0.81 -17.59
C ASP A 165 -14.55 0.71 -17.47
N SER A 166 -15.53 1.36 -16.82
CA SER A 166 -15.51 2.81 -16.61
C SER A 166 -14.31 3.24 -15.76
N THR A 167 -13.99 2.45 -14.73
CA THR A 167 -12.83 2.68 -13.86
C THR A 167 -11.52 2.49 -14.62
N TRP A 168 -11.45 1.46 -15.46
CA TRP A 168 -10.31 1.15 -16.31
C TRP A 168 -10.04 2.28 -17.30
N ASN A 169 -11.07 2.75 -18.01
CA ASN A 169 -10.94 3.86 -18.96
C ASN A 169 -10.49 5.17 -18.26
N GLN A 170 -11.09 5.51 -17.13
CA GLN A 170 -10.69 6.71 -16.39
C GLN A 170 -9.26 6.64 -15.87
N PHE A 171 -8.82 5.45 -15.44
CA PHE A 171 -7.42 5.25 -15.10
C PHE A 171 -6.50 5.54 -16.30
N HIS A 172 -6.84 5.06 -17.49
CA HIS A 172 -6.07 5.32 -18.70
C HIS A 172 -6.05 6.81 -19.06
N GLU A 173 -7.17 7.51 -18.98
CA GLU A 173 -7.27 8.95 -19.25
C GLU A 173 -6.46 9.80 -18.25
N ILE A 174 -6.32 9.35 -17.00
CA ILE A 174 -5.53 10.03 -15.97
C ILE A 174 -4.04 9.81 -16.19
N VAL A 175 -3.64 8.59 -16.57
CA VAL A 175 -2.23 8.17 -16.60
C VAL A 175 -1.59 8.44 -17.96
N PHE A 176 -2.33 8.27 -19.06
CA PHE A 176 -1.83 8.42 -20.42
C PHE A 176 -2.40 9.68 -21.08
N ARG A 177 -1.55 10.40 -21.82
CA ARG A 177 -1.89 11.67 -22.50
C ARG A 177 -2.09 11.51 -24.01
N ASN A 178 -2.33 10.29 -24.46
CA ASN A 178 -2.47 9.89 -25.86
C ASN A 178 -3.54 8.78 -25.95
N ASP A 179 -3.85 8.33 -27.16
CA ASP A 179 -4.89 7.32 -27.41
C ASP A 179 -4.32 5.93 -27.77
N PHE A 180 -3.01 5.68 -27.59
CA PHE A 180 -2.41 4.40 -27.95
C PHE A 180 -2.91 3.24 -27.07
N TRP A 181 -3.44 3.54 -25.89
CA TRP A 181 -4.06 2.57 -24.99
C TRP A 181 -5.46 2.10 -25.43
N GLN A 182 -6.12 2.81 -26.37
CA GLN A 182 -7.45 2.44 -26.85
C GLN A 182 -7.34 1.30 -27.88
N LEU A 183 -7.10 0.09 -27.41
CA LEU A 183 -6.86 -1.08 -28.25
C LEU A 183 -8.17 -1.72 -28.74
N ASP A 184 -8.12 -2.31 -29.93
CA ASP A 184 -9.22 -3.01 -30.57
C ASP A 184 -9.16 -4.51 -30.25
N PRO A 185 -10.12 -5.08 -29.49
CA PRO A 185 -10.12 -6.50 -29.14
C PRO A 185 -10.22 -7.45 -30.32
N ASP A 186 -10.67 -6.98 -31.49
CA ASP A 186 -10.76 -7.81 -32.70
C ASP A 186 -9.41 -7.93 -33.44
N THR A 187 -8.44 -7.05 -33.15
CA THR A 187 -7.18 -6.99 -33.93
C THR A 187 -5.88 -6.80 -33.12
N ASP A 188 -5.95 -6.23 -31.92
CA ASP A 188 -4.78 -5.92 -31.09
C ASP A 188 -4.52 -7.07 -30.09
N HIS A 189 -3.43 -7.82 -30.27
CA HIS A 189 -3.08 -8.97 -29.43
C HIS A 189 -2.89 -8.64 -27.95
N LEU A 190 -2.44 -7.44 -27.60
CA LEU A 190 -2.18 -7.01 -26.23
C LEU A 190 -3.46 -7.00 -25.40
N ILE A 191 -4.58 -6.49 -25.95
CA ILE A 191 -5.88 -6.52 -25.25
C ILE A 191 -6.53 -7.91 -25.30
N GLN A 192 -6.26 -8.70 -26.34
CA GLN A 192 -6.70 -10.10 -26.41
C GLN A 192 -6.01 -10.98 -25.34
N MET A 193 -4.72 -10.74 -25.08
CA MET A 193 -3.94 -11.42 -24.04
C MET A 193 -4.30 -10.94 -22.64
N PHE A 194 -4.59 -9.64 -22.49
CA PHE A 194 -4.91 -9.01 -21.20
C PHE A 194 -6.29 -8.36 -21.22
N PRO A 195 -7.37 -9.14 -21.36
CA PRO A 195 -8.71 -8.61 -21.44
C PRO A 195 -9.14 -8.03 -20.09
N GLU A 196 -10.22 -7.26 -20.06
CA GLU A 196 -10.74 -6.62 -18.83
C GLU A 196 -10.88 -7.58 -17.63
N PRO A 197 -11.39 -8.82 -17.76
CA PRO A 197 -11.45 -9.78 -16.66
C PRO A 197 -10.08 -10.07 -16.01
N PHE A 198 -9.00 -10.13 -16.79
CA PHE A 198 -7.64 -10.34 -16.29
C PHE A 198 -7.22 -9.22 -15.33
N TRP A 199 -7.42 -7.96 -15.75
CA TRP A 199 -7.06 -6.79 -14.94
C TRP A 199 -7.96 -6.64 -13.72
N ARG A 200 -9.23 -7.01 -13.84
CA ARG A 200 -10.16 -7.05 -12.71
C ARG A 200 -9.72 -8.07 -11.66
N GLU A 201 -9.33 -9.26 -12.08
CA GLU A 201 -8.79 -10.28 -11.18
C GLU A 201 -7.50 -9.82 -10.51
N MET A 202 -6.54 -9.25 -11.26
CA MET A 202 -5.31 -8.71 -10.69
C MET A 202 -5.61 -7.63 -9.63
N THR A 203 -6.52 -6.70 -9.93
CA THR A 203 -6.92 -5.63 -9.01
C THR A 203 -7.53 -6.20 -7.72
N ILE A 204 -8.38 -7.22 -7.83
CA ILE A 204 -8.97 -7.89 -6.66
C ILE A 204 -7.89 -8.58 -5.83
N VAL A 205 -6.94 -9.30 -6.46
CA VAL A 205 -5.85 -9.96 -5.75
C VAL A 205 -4.96 -8.94 -5.02
N VAL A 206 -4.60 -7.82 -5.66
CA VAL A 206 -3.87 -6.71 -5.01
C VAL A 206 -4.64 -6.20 -3.79
N ALA A 207 -5.95 -5.97 -3.92
CA ALA A 207 -6.78 -5.49 -2.81
C ALA A 207 -6.83 -6.49 -1.65
N VAL A 208 -7.02 -7.78 -1.94
CA VAL A 208 -7.07 -8.85 -0.93
C VAL A 208 -5.73 -9.00 -0.20
N LEU A 209 -4.61 -9.01 -0.92
CA LEU A 209 -3.28 -9.09 -0.32
C LEU A 209 -3.00 -7.86 0.56
N THR A 210 -3.34 -6.66 0.08
CA THR A 210 -3.19 -5.42 0.84
C THR A 210 -4.02 -5.45 2.13
N VAL A 211 -5.25 -5.96 2.09
CA VAL A 211 -6.10 -6.14 3.27
C VAL A 211 -5.46 -7.14 4.24
N ALA A 212 -4.94 -8.26 3.74
CA ALA A 212 -4.27 -9.26 4.58
C ALA A 212 -3.05 -8.70 5.30
N GLU A 213 -2.19 -7.94 4.61
CA GLU A 213 -1.04 -7.26 5.20
C GLU A 213 -1.47 -6.21 6.24
N ALA A 214 -2.50 -5.43 5.93
CA ALA A 214 -3.07 -4.46 6.85
C ALA A 214 -3.59 -5.12 8.14
N LEU A 215 -4.20 -6.30 8.05
CA LEU A 215 -4.65 -7.08 9.21
C LEU A 215 -3.47 -7.52 10.08
N VAL A 216 -2.36 -7.95 9.47
CA VAL A 216 -1.12 -8.28 10.21
C VAL A 216 -0.61 -7.06 10.98
N ILE A 217 -0.62 -5.88 10.37
CA ILE A 217 -0.23 -4.62 11.03
C ILE A 217 -1.17 -4.28 12.17
N VAL A 218 -2.49 -4.44 11.99
CA VAL A 218 -3.48 -4.23 13.05
C VAL A 218 -3.23 -5.15 14.23
N ILE A 219 -3.00 -6.45 14.00
CA ILE A 219 -2.68 -7.43 15.04
C ILE A 219 -1.41 -7.03 15.78
N ALA A 220 -0.34 -6.66 15.06
CA ALA A 220 0.92 -6.21 15.65
C ALA A 220 0.73 -4.93 16.49
N ALA A 221 -0.07 -3.97 16.01
CA ALA A 221 -0.39 -2.75 16.73
C ALA A 221 -1.17 -3.04 18.02
N VAL A 222 -2.19 -3.91 17.96
CA VAL A 222 -2.96 -4.35 19.14
C VAL A 222 -2.05 -5.03 20.16
N ALA A 223 -1.20 -5.96 19.71
CA ALA A 223 -0.21 -6.60 20.56
C ALA A 223 0.71 -5.57 21.24
N ALA A 224 1.21 -4.59 20.49
CA ALA A 224 2.03 -3.51 21.04
C ALA A 224 1.28 -2.73 22.14
N PHE A 225 -0.02 -2.44 21.98
CA PHE A 225 -0.82 -1.79 23.02
C PHE A 225 -1.06 -2.68 24.25
N LEU A 226 -1.19 -3.99 24.08
CA LEU A 226 -1.40 -4.93 25.18
C LEU A 226 -0.12 -5.15 26.00
N PHE A 227 1.00 -5.44 25.34
CA PHE A 227 2.27 -5.77 26.01
C PHE A 227 3.00 -4.56 26.61
N THR A 228 2.62 -3.33 26.21
CA THR A 228 3.17 -2.11 26.81
C THR A 228 2.30 -1.55 27.92
N ARG A 229 1.11 -2.12 28.20
CA ARG A 229 0.37 -1.85 29.45
C ARG A 229 1.06 -2.63 30.57
N GLY A 230 1.81 -1.93 31.42
CA GLY A 230 2.32 -2.52 32.66
C GLY A 230 1.18 -2.90 33.61
N PRO A 231 1.36 -3.89 34.51
CA PRO A 231 0.35 -4.30 35.49
C PRO A 231 -0.12 -3.17 36.44
N ASP A 232 0.67 -2.10 36.60
CA ASP A 232 0.48 -1.10 37.67
C ASP A 232 -0.08 0.24 37.17
N GLY A 233 -0.61 0.31 35.94
CA GLY A 233 -1.00 1.58 35.30
C GLY A 233 -2.34 2.19 35.76
N ASP A 234 -3.10 1.51 36.60
CA ASP A 234 -4.44 1.93 37.06
C ASP A 234 -4.70 1.65 38.55
N GLU A 235 -3.68 1.38 39.38
CA GLU A 235 -3.89 1.40 40.83
C GLU A 235 -3.97 2.86 41.30
N PRO A 236 -5.10 3.33 41.87
CA PRO A 236 -5.16 4.66 42.46
C PRO A 236 -4.10 4.73 43.55
N GLU A 237 -3.21 5.72 43.42
CA GLU A 237 -2.17 6.04 44.40
C GLU A 237 -2.80 6.03 45.80
N PRO A 238 -2.35 5.14 46.71
CA PRO A 238 -2.91 5.13 48.07
C PRO A 238 -2.68 6.51 48.68
N PRO A 239 -3.69 7.11 49.33
CA PRO A 239 -3.60 8.48 49.80
C PRO A 239 -2.35 8.64 50.66
N ALA A 240 -1.55 9.65 50.34
CA ALA A 240 -0.28 9.95 50.98
C ALA A 240 -0.40 9.81 52.50
N LYS A 241 0.16 8.73 53.03
CA LYS A 241 0.45 8.62 54.46
C LYS A 241 1.59 9.58 54.69
N ASP A 242 1.34 10.59 55.52
CA ASP A 242 2.31 11.46 56.21
C ASP A 242 2.00 12.97 56.02
N GLU A 243 0.78 13.39 56.37
CA GLU A 243 0.70 14.63 57.16
C GLU A 243 0.96 14.21 58.62
N PRO A 244 2.09 14.60 59.25
CA PRO A 244 2.29 14.30 60.66
C PRO A 244 1.12 14.92 61.44
N VAL A 245 0.47 14.12 62.28
CA VAL A 245 -0.72 14.49 63.08
C VAL A 245 -0.54 15.83 63.82
N GLU A 246 0.71 16.21 64.10
CA GLU A 246 1.16 17.50 64.62
C GLU A 246 0.69 18.70 63.75
N ALA A 247 0.79 18.62 62.42
CA ALA A 247 0.44 19.69 61.48
C ALA A 247 -1.08 19.97 61.46
N ILE A 248 -1.91 18.92 61.55
CA ILE A 248 -3.37 19.03 61.66
C ILE A 248 -3.76 19.68 63.01
N ARG A 249 -3.03 19.36 64.09
CA ARG A 249 -3.26 19.95 65.42
C ARG A 249 -2.88 21.43 65.48
N ILE A 250 -1.77 21.81 64.85
CA ILE A 250 -1.33 23.22 64.79
C ILE A 250 -2.31 24.05 63.95
N ARG A 251 -2.76 23.51 62.81
CA ARG A 251 -3.74 24.20 61.93
C ARG A 251 -5.08 24.41 62.63
N SER A 252 -5.60 23.39 63.31
CA SER A 252 -6.87 23.48 64.03
C SER A 252 -6.80 24.43 65.25
N ARG A 253 -5.66 24.53 65.92
CA ARG A 253 -5.44 25.50 67.01
C ARG A 253 -5.42 26.95 66.52
N ARG A 254 -4.70 27.23 65.43
CA ARG A 254 -4.66 28.58 64.83
C ARG A 254 -6.03 29.07 64.36
N VAL A 255 -6.87 28.17 63.82
CA VAL A 255 -8.24 28.53 63.39
C VAL A 255 -9.15 28.86 64.59
N ARG A 256 -8.99 28.17 65.73
CA ARG A 256 -9.77 28.47 66.95
C ARG A 256 -9.33 29.78 67.61
N GLU A 257 -8.02 30.05 67.62
CA GLU A 257 -7.47 31.31 68.16
C GLU A 257 -7.87 32.51 67.28
N ALA A 258 -7.87 32.36 65.96
CA ALA A 258 -8.35 33.39 65.04
C ALA A 258 -9.84 33.73 65.22
N ARG A 259 -10.70 32.71 65.45
CA ARG A 259 -12.13 32.94 65.73
C ARG A 259 -12.40 33.67 67.05
N ARG A 260 -11.59 33.41 68.09
CA ARG A 260 -11.71 34.08 69.40
C ARG A 260 -11.22 35.53 69.41
N ALA A 261 -10.46 35.95 68.40
CA ALA A 261 -9.99 37.33 68.27
C ALA A 261 -10.97 38.24 67.49
N THR A 262 -12.05 37.66 66.94
CA THR A 262 -13.08 38.35 66.16
C THR A 262 -14.46 38.38 66.81
N ASP A 263 -14.59 37.82 68.02
CA ASP A 263 -15.77 37.91 68.91
C ASP A 263 -15.41 38.75 70.15
#